data_AF-B7GBW1-F1
#
_entry.id   AF-B7GBW1-F1
#
_cell.length_a   1.000
_cell.length_b   1.000
_cell.length_c   1.000
_cell.angle_alpha   90.00
_cell.angle_beta   90.00
_cell.angle_gamma   90.00
#
_symmetry.space_group_name_H-M   'P 1'
#
loop_
_entity.id
_entity.type
_entity.pdbx_description
1 polymer ?
#
loop_
_entity_poly.entity_id
_entity_poly.type
_entity_poly.pdbx_seq_one_letter_code
_entity_poly.pdbx_strand_id
1 'polypeptide(L)'
;MAWRSSGTTNQEMVNNLKRFGVIHSQAVEDGFRAVDRRFFVPQNRLDLAHSDQPLKEENIHISAPHIYGTALEALELTPDTGLSFLNLGSGTAYLSAMVATILGPAHQHLAIELRDDVIQHAHSSLARWGRLATKTATKVPPIEILKGNALFIDDTLGEARFGFDRIYVGAAVEKEDIQGIANLLRPGGILVGPVDDELVKIVRVSQASSPRPQPPRSIRGHPPALTNEFTMQVLSGVRFVQLSISPPLSVVIPSHVWDPSIHHRYPESFRKSCKAILLCSHAPMLQPLLPAPRSRINAASKLPRALWMEILSYTHRDWFAPPRSEEAFLRARLEEEQEATRRAQKAREDTETRLHMAERERDIYRTLALRWQSRLRAITRSGAAHLENADGDDPLIGVDDISQAASIALVQDPSLRMGGLRSMFRQFQQDSSEEEETASEAEGMEDVEQEAMEETENASQGSEETESTMAASPPASSQGIEARSQARTVSF
;
A
#
# COMPACT_ATOMS: atom_id res chain seq x y z
N MET A 1 -12.56 -18.95 2.01
CA MET A 1 -11.75 -19.37 0.84
C MET A 1 -10.26 -19.27 1.16
N ALA A 2 -9.72 -20.07 2.07
CA ALA A 2 -8.39 -19.80 2.64
C ALA A 2 -7.55 -21.07 2.87
N TRP A 3 -6.96 -21.60 1.80
CA TRP A 3 -5.89 -22.61 1.87
C TRP A 3 -4.87 -22.46 0.72
N ARG A 4 -5.07 -21.47 -0.17
CA ARG A 4 -4.37 -21.42 -1.45
C ARG A 4 -3.00 -20.77 -1.36
N SER A 5 -2.69 -20.03 -0.29
CA SER A 5 -1.45 -19.25 -0.21
C SER A 5 -0.33 -19.90 0.61
N SER A 6 -0.47 -21.18 0.99
CA SER A 6 0.57 -21.92 1.72
C SER A 6 1.84 -22.09 0.88
N GLY A 7 3.00 -22.14 1.52
CA GLY A 7 4.27 -22.51 0.88
C GLY A 7 5.14 -23.34 1.82
N THR A 8 6.21 -23.95 1.28
CA THR A 8 7.25 -24.63 2.06
C THR A 8 8.26 -23.63 2.64
N THR A 9 8.44 -22.49 1.96
CA THR A 9 9.32 -21.39 2.37
C THR A 9 8.54 -20.06 2.45
N ASN A 10 9.10 -19.06 3.15
CA ASN A 10 8.52 -17.72 3.18
C ASN A 10 8.36 -17.16 1.76
N GLN A 11 9.37 -17.33 0.90
CA GLN A 11 9.34 -16.84 -0.48
C GLN A 11 8.19 -17.45 -1.29
N GLU A 12 7.95 -18.76 -1.15
CA GLU A 12 6.87 -19.46 -1.83
C GLU A 12 5.49 -19.04 -1.31
N MET A 13 5.34 -18.92 0.01
CA MET A 13 4.10 -18.41 0.63
C MET A 13 3.76 -17.02 0.09
N VAL A 14 4.75 -16.11 0.02
CA VAL A 14 4.56 -14.75 -0.51
C VAL A 14 4.23 -14.76 -2.00
N ASN A 15 4.89 -15.60 -2.80
CA ASN A 15 4.55 -15.76 -4.21
C ASN A 15 3.11 -16.21 -4.40
N ASN A 16 2.63 -17.12 -3.55
CA ASN A 16 1.25 -17.59 -3.61
C ASN A 16 0.26 -16.52 -3.13
N LEU A 17 0.57 -15.76 -2.08
CA LEU A 17 -0.23 -14.58 -1.67
C LEU A 17 -0.43 -13.60 -2.84
N LYS A 18 0.66 -13.29 -3.57
CA LYS A 18 0.62 -12.42 -4.75
C LYS A 18 -0.16 -13.04 -5.90
N ARG A 19 0.10 -14.32 -6.20
CA ARG A 19 -0.57 -15.06 -7.29
C ARG A 19 -2.08 -15.11 -7.11
N PHE A 20 -2.57 -15.22 -5.88
CA PHE A 20 -4.00 -15.25 -5.57
C PHE A 20 -4.59 -13.86 -5.29
N GLY A 21 -3.83 -12.79 -5.53
CA GLY A 21 -4.31 -11.40 -5.41
C GLY A 21 -4.58 -10.95 -3.97
N VAL A 22 -4.04 -11.66 -2.97
CA VAL A 22 -4.20 -11.30 -1.56
C VAL A 22 -3.33 -10.10 -1.20
N ILE A 23 -2.15 -10.03 -1.80
CA ILE A 23 -1.25 -8.88 -1.76
C ILE A 23 -0.96 -8.45 -3.19
N HIS A 24 -0.83 -7.15 -3.41
CA HIS A 24 -0.63 -6.54 -4.72
C HIS A 24 0.32 -5.34 -4.68
N SER A 25 0.47 -4.65 -3.54
CA SER A 25 1.39 -3.53 -3.44
C SER A 25 2.83 -4.01 -3.19
N GLN A 26 3.79 -3.34 -3.83
CA GLN A 26 5.21 -3.67 -3.69
C GLN A 26 5.67 -3.54 -2.24
N ALA A 27 5.20 -2.51 -1.54
CA ALA A 27 5.54 -2.28 -0.13
C ALA A 27 5.10 -3.46 0.77
N VAL A 28 3.88 -3.97 0.60
CA VAL A 28 3.38 -5.11 1.37
C VAL A 28 4.13 -6.40 1.01
N GLU A 29 4.40 -6.64 -0.28
CA GLU A 29 5.23 -7.75 -0.72
C GLU A 29 6.62 -7.73 -0.06
N ASP A 30 7.32 -6.59 -0.12
CA ASP A 30 8.65 -6.42 0.45
C ASP A 30 8.63 -6.64 1.98
N GLY A 31 7.59 -6.13 2.66
CA GLY A 31 7.38 -6.37 4.08
C GLY A 31 7.27 -7.85 4.43
N PHE A 32 6.46 -8.60 3.69
CA PHE A 32 6.32 -10.05 3.88
C PHE A 32 7.61 -10.82 3.58
N ARG A 33 8.39 -10.39 2.56
CA ARG A 33 9.67 -11.02 2.24
C ARG A 33 10.74 -10.75 3.30
N ALA A 34 10.77 -9.55 3.86
CA ALA A 34 11.73 -9.15 4.87
C ALA A 34 11.44 -9.74 6.27
N VAL A 35 10.17 -10.04 6.56
CA VAL A 35 9.74 -10.57 7.87
C VAL A 35 9.29 -12.01 7.72
N ASP A 36 10.22 -12.94 7.92
CA ASP A 36 9.91 -14.36 7.89
C ASP A 36 9.05 -14.77 9.10
N ARG A 37 7.86 -15.29 8.81
CA ARG A 37 6.86 -15.72 9.80
C ARG A 37 7.41 -16.75 10.79
N ARG A 38 8.41 -17.56 10.41
CA ARG A 38 9.03 -18.58 11.28
C ARG A 38 9.56 -18.04 12.61
N PHE A 39 9.91 -16.75 12.68
CA PHE A 39 10.45 -16.14 13.90
C PHE A 39 9.37 -15.84 14.94
N PHE A 40 8.10 -15.84 14.54
CA PHE A 40 6.98 -15.35 15.33
C PHE A 40 6.00 -16.46 15.71
N VAL A 41 6.04 -17.60 15.01
CA VAL A 41 5.21 -18.76 15.35
C VAL A 41 5.69 -19.44 16.64
N PRO A 42 4.80 -20.17 17.34
CA PRO A 42 5.21 -20.99 18.46
C PRO A 42 6.21 -22.07 18.05
N GLN A 43 7.15 -22.42 18.93
CA GLN A 43 8.33 -23.20 18.59
C GLN A 43 7.99 -24.64 18.15
N ASN A 44 6.90 -25.20 18.65
CA ASN A 44 6.40 -26.53 18.27
C ASN A 44 5.58 -26.54 16.96
N ARG A 45 5.39 -25.39 16.30
CA ARG A 45 4.65 -25.24 15.03
C ARG A 45 5.51 -24.71 13.88
N LEU A 46 6.84 -24.79 14.00
CA LEU A 46 7.78 -24.26 12.99
C LEU A 46 7.61 -24.92 11.60
N ASP A 47 7.22 -26.18 11.56
CA ASP A 47 6.89 -26.94 10.37
C ASP A 47 5.71 -26.33 9.57
N LEU A 48 4.81 -25.65 10.28
CA LEU A 48 3.63 -25.00 9.71
C LEU A 48 3.80 -23.49 9.52
N ALA A 49 5.01 -22.94 9.71
CA ALA A 49 5.23 -21.49 9.73
C ALA A 49 4.74 -20.76 8.48
N HIS A 50 4.91 -21.40 7.31
CA HIS A 50 4.55 -20.87 6.00
C HIS A 50 3.21 -21.41 5.46
N SER A 51 2.46 -22.13 6.30
CA SER A 51 1.12 -22.58 5.96
C SER A 51 0.13 -21.42 6.11
N ASP A 52 -0.77 -21.26 5.14
CA ASP A 52 -1.79 -20.21 5.12
C ASP A 52 -2.98 -20.51 6.05
N GLN A 53 -2.67 -20.64 7.34
CA GLN A 53 -3.64 -20.95 8.39
C GLN A 53 -3.26 -20.25 9.71
N PRO A 54 -4.22 -19.99 10.60
CA PRO A 54 -3.90 -19.50 11.94
C PRO A 54 -3.17 -20.59 12.74
N LEU A 55 -2.20 -20.18 13.56
CA LEU A 55 -1.51 -21.07 14.48
C LEU A 55 -1.74 -20.58 15.92
N LYS A 56 -2.02 -21.53 16.80
CA LYS A 56 -2.29 -21.28 18.21
C LYS A 56 -1.54 -22.29 19.07
N GLU A 57 -0.93 -21.79 20.14
CA GLU A 57 -0.41 -22.57 21.27
C GLU A 57 -0.74 -21.80 22.54
N GLU A 58 -1.53 -22.40 23.42
CA GLU A 58 -2.03 -21.74 24.64
C GLU A 58 -2.63 -20.35 24.35
N ASN A 59 -1.98 -19.31 24.86
CA ASN A 59 -2.33 -17.90 24.70
C ASN A 59 -1.74 -17.28 23.43
N ILE A 60 -0.68 -17.86 22.87
CA ILE A 60 0.02 -17.35 21.70
C ILE A 60 -0.81 -17.71 20.47
N HIS A 61 -1.25 -16.68 19.75
CA HIS A 61 -2.02 -16.82 18.52
C HIS A 61 -1.43 -15.93 17.43
N ILE A 62 -1.27 -16.50 16.24
CA ILE A 62 -0.84 -15.78 15.03
C ILE A 62 -1.83 -16.09 13.91
N SER A 63 -2.39 -15.03 13.33
CA SER A 63 -3.39 -15.15 12.27
C SER A 63 -2.80 -15.73 10.99
N ALA A 64 -3.66 -16.17 10.08
CA ALA A 64 -3.23 -16.66 8.77
C ALA A 64 -2.53 -15.53 7.97
N PRO A 65 -1.51 -15.84 7.16
CA PRO A 65 -0.84 -14.89 6.27
C PRO A 65 -1.80 -14.08 5.42
N HIS A 66 -2.84 -14.69 4.83
CA HIS A 66 -3.77 -13.94 3.99
C HIS A 66 -4.53 -12.84 4.73
N ILE A 67 -4.86 -13.05 6.02
CA ILE A 67 -5.51 -12.06 6.86
C ILE A 67 -4.60 -10.85 7.06
N TYR A 68 -3.31 -11.08 7.31
CA TYR A 68 -2.34 -10.00 7.42
C TYR A 68 -2.11 -9.31 6.08
N GLY A 69 -2.13 -10.04 4.96
CA GLY A 69 -2.08 -9.48 3.61
C GLY A 69 -3.21 -8.50 3.35
N THR A 70 -4.45 -8.94 3.54
CA THR A 70 -5.64 -8.09 3.39
C THR A 70 -5.60 -6.88 4.32
N ALA A 71 -5.18 -7.06 5.58
CA ALA A 71 -5.09 -5.96 6.53
C ALA A 71 -4.01 -4.93 6.15
N LEU A 72 -2.82 -5.38 5.74
CA LEU A 72 -1.71 -4.51 5.36
C LEU A 72 -2.02 -3.71 4.08
N GLU A 73 -2.69 -4.32 3.09
CA GLU A 73 -3.15 -3.60 1.90
C GLU A 73 -4.19 -2.54 2.27
N ALA A 74 -5.16 -2.88 3.13
CA ALA A 74 -6.20 -1.95 3.56
C ALA A 74 -5.67 -0.79 4.42
N LEU A 75 -4.54 -0.98 5.12
CA LEU A 75 -3.88 0.06 5.91
C LEU A 75 -3.18 1.11 5.05
N GLU A 76 -2.97 0.90 3.75
CA GLU A 76 -2.36 1.89 2.85
C GLU A 76 -1.09 2.53 3.45
N LEU A 77 -0.14 1.68 3.83
CA LEU A 77 1.11 2.09 4.47
C LEU A 77 2.05 2.69 3.43
N THR A 78 2.49 3.92 3.66
CA THR A 78 3.40 4.62 2.77
C THR A 78 4.84 4.54 3.31
N PRO A 79 5.80 3.97 2.58
CA PRO A 79 7.18 3.87 3.05
C PRO A 79 7.83 5.22 3.36
N ASP A 80 8.77 5.21 4.31
CA ASP A 80 9.57 6.38 4.74
C ASP A 80 8.75 7.60 5.18
N THR A 81 7.47 7.39 5.49
CA THR A 81 6.62 8.42 6.05
C THR A 81 6.74 8.43 7.57
N GLY A 82 6.66 9.62 8.16
CA GLY A 82 6.63 9.80 9.61
C GLY A 82 5.31 9.37 10.26
N LEU A 83 4.55 8.46 9.64
CA LEU A 83 3.22 8.02 10.08
C LEU A 83 3.27 7.42 11.48
N SER A 84 2.18 7.61 12.20
CA SER A 84 1.94 6.99 13.50
C SER A 84 1.07 5.75 13.35
N PHE A 85 1.53 4.63 13.92
CA PHE A 85 0.86 3.34 13.88
C PHE A 85 0.64 2.78 15.27
N LEU A 86 -0.60 2.35 15.54
CA LEU A 86 -1.02 1.69 16.79
C LEU A 86 -1.53 0.28 16.50
N ASN A 87 -0.94 -0.73 17.14
CA ASN A 87 -1.39 -2.12 17.09
C ASN A 87 -2.06 -2.55 18.40
N LEU A 88 -3.37 -2.80 18.36
CA LEU A 88 -4.17 -3.20 19.50
C LEU A 88 -4.35 -4.72 19.52
N GLY A 89 -3.87 -5.38 20.59
CA GLY A 89 -3.79 -6.83 20.64
C GLY A 89 -2.66 -7.34 19.74
N SER A 90 -1.44 -6.84 19.98
CA SER A 90 -0.31 -7.06 19.07
C SER A 90 0.11 -8.53 18.91
N GLY A 91 -0.29 -9.41 19.84
CA GLY A 91 -0.05 -10.84 19.75
C GLY A 91 1.43 -11.14 19.65
N THR A 92 1.81 -11.91 18.62
CA THR A 92 3.22 -12.27 18.39
C THR A 92 4.12 -11.12 17.91
N ALA A 93 3.55 -9.95 17.62
CA ALA A 93 4.20 -8.80 16.96
C ALA A 93 4.67 -9.05 15.51
N TYR A 94 4.18 -10.11 14.84
CA TYR A 94 4.49 -10.37 13.43
C TYR A 94 4.04 -9.22 12.50
N LEU A 95 2.78 -8.78 12.64
CA LEU A 95 2.28 -7.64 11.86
C LEU A 95 3.05 -6.36 12.19
N SER A 96 3.35 -6.12 13.47
CA SER A 96 4.17 -4.98 13.90
C SER A 96 5.55 -4.95 13.24
N ALA A 97 6.21 -6.10 13.12
CA ALA A 97 7.49 -6.20 12.42
C ALA A 97 7.35 -5.88 10.92
N MET A 98 6.29 -6.35 10.25
CA MET A 98 6.03 -6.01 8.85
C MET A 98 5.76 -4.52 8.66
N VAL A 99 4.87 -3.93 9.47
CA VAL A 99 4.56 -2.50 9.43
C VAL A 99 5.81 -1.66 9.65
N ALA A 100 6.61 -2.02 10.66
CA ALA A 100 7.82 -1.28 10.97
C ALA A 100 8.88 -1.38 9.86
N THR A 101 8.91 -2.50 9.14
CA THR A 101 9.77 -2.68 7.95
C THR A 101 9.28 -1.84 6.78
N ILE A 102 7.96 -1.79 6.55
CA ILE A 102 7.35 -1.03 5.46
C ILE A 102 7.53 0.48 5.67
N LEU A 103 7.27 0.98 6.87
CA LEU A 103 7.28 2.42 7.17
C LEU A 103 8.70 3.00 7.39
N GLY A 104 9.73 2.16 7.51
CA GLY A 104 11.12 2.62 7.64
C GLY A 104 11.47 3.19 9.02
N PRO A 105 12.51 4.02 9.18
CA PRO A 105 13.03 4.42 10.51
C PRO A 105 12.32 5.60 11.19
N ALA A 106 11.51 6.38 10.47
CA ALA A 106 10.92 7.64 10.96
C ALA A 106 9.49 7.49 11.52
N HIS A 107 8.90 6.31 11.42
CA HIS A 107 7.54 6.08 11.89
C HIS A 107 7.47 5.97 13.42
N GLN A 108 6.27 6.20 13.95
CA GLN A 108 5.94 5.87 15.32
C GLN A 108 5.23 4.53 15.34
N HIS A 109 5.71 3.60 16.15
CA HIS A 109 5.05 2.31 16.31
C HIS A 109 4.82 2.05 17.79
N LEU A 110 3.55 1.91 18.15
CA LEU A 110 3.14 1.52 19.49
C LEU A 110 2.24 0.30 19.39
N ALA A 111 2.44 -0.65 20.29
CA ALA A 111 1.63 -1.85 20.42
C ALA A 111 1.09 -1.95 21.84
N ILE A 112 -0.12 -2.48 21.98
CA ILE A 112 -0.73 -2.80 23.27
C ILE A 112 -1.07 -4.29 23.28
N GLU A 113 -0.65 -4.97 24.34
CA GLU A 113 -0.97 -6.38 24.58
C GLU A 113 -1.35 -6.59 26.05
N LEU A 114 -2.30 -7.49 26.29
CA LEU A 114 -2.87 -7.70 27.62
C LEU A 114 -2.07 -8.72 28.44
N ARG A 115 -1.55 -9.77 27.79
CA ARG A 115 -1.00 -10.94 28.48
C ARG A 115 0.53 -10.93 28.50
N ASP A 116 1.13 -11.16 29.68
CA ASP A 116 2.58 -11.11 29.89
C ASP A 116 3.35 -12.16 29.08
N ASP A 117 2.81 -13.38 29.01
CA ASP A 117 3.40 -14.50 28.26
C ASP A 117 3.46 -14.19 26.75
N VAL A 118 2.42 -13.56 26.21
CA VAL A 118 2.37 -13.10 24.82
C VAL A 118 3.37 -11.97 24.58
N ILE A 119 3.49 -11.00 25.49
CA ILE A 119 4.49 -9.91 25.41
C ILE A 119 5.91 -10.50 25.41
N GLN A 120 6.20 -11.46 26.29
CA GLN A 120 7.50 -12.11 26.38
C GLN A 120 7.85 -12.87 25.09
N HIS A 121 6.87 -13.58 24.51
CA HIS A 121 7.01 -14.24 23.22
C HIS A 121 7.27 -13.25 22.09
N ALA A 122 6.55 -12.12 22.06
CA ALA A 122 6.72 -11.06 21.07
C ALA A 122 8.13 -10.45 21.13
N HIS A 123 8.62 -10.07 22.31
CA HIS A 123 9.98 -9.56 22.48
C HIS A 123 11.05 -10.57 22.05
N SER A 124 10.87 -11.84 22.39
CA SER A 124 11.78 -12.92 21.99
C SER A 124 11.80 -13.10 20.47
N SER A 125 10.63 -13.03 19.83
CA SER A 125 10.46 -13.13 18.38
C SER A 125 11.10 -11.95 17.64
N LEU A 126 10.84 -10.73 18.10
CA LEU A 126 11.46 -9.50 17.60
C LEU A 126 12.99 -9.53 17.73
N ALA A 127 13.52 -10.02 18.87
CA ALA A 127 14.96 -10.15 19.05
C ALA A 127 15.59 -11.19 18.11
N ARG A 128 14.89 -12.31 17.86
CA ARG A 128 15.34 -13.34 16.89
C ARG A 128 15.37 -12.79 15.47
N TRP A 129 14.28 -12.15 15.04
CA TRP A 129 14.17 -11.54 13.73
C TRP A 129 15.18 -10.39 13.55
N GLY A 130 15.30 -9.49 14.53
CA GLY A 130 16.20 -8.34 14.49
C GLY A 130 17.67 -8.71 14.27
N ARG A 131 18.15 -9.82 14.86
CA ARG A 131 19.52 -10.32 14.62
C ARG A 131 19.79 -10.68 13.16
N LEU A 132 18.77 -11.12 12.42
CA LEU A 132 18.89 -11.40 10.99
C LEU A 132 18.73 -10.11 10.18
N ALA A 133 17.75 -9.28 10.52
CA ALA A 133 17.47 -8.01 9.84
C ALA A 133 18.69 -7.05 9.87
N THR A 134 19.46 -7.04 10.98
CA THR A 134 20.70 -6.25 11.07
C THR A 134 21.78 -6.65 10.07
N LYS A 135 21.71 -7.85 9.48
CA LYS A 135 22.63 -8.29 8.41
C LYS A 135 22.16 -7.85 7.02
N THR A 136 20.88 -7.50 6.86
CA THR A 136 20.23 -7.20 5.57
C THR A 136 19.89 -5.72 5.39
N ALA A 137 20.63 -4.83 6.07
CA ALA A 137 20.66 -3.37 5.88
C ALA A 137 19.42 -2.53 6.29
N THR A 138 18.27 -3.12 6.64
CA THR A 138 17.11 -2.36 7.14
C THR A 138 17.16 -2.16 8.65
N LYS A 139 17.52 -0.95 9.10
CA LYS A 139 17.49 -0.59 10.51
C LYS A 139 16.06 -0.23 10.93
N VAL A 140 15.31 -1.24 11.35
CA VAL A 140 13.96 -1.07 11.88
C VAL A 140 14.04 -0.42 13.27
N PRO A 141 13.23 0.61 13.58
CA PRO A 141 13.18 1.19 14.91
C PRO A 141 12.62 0.19 15.92
N PRO A 142 12.93 0.34 17.23
CA PRO A 142 12.41 -0.54 18.26
C PRO A 142 10.88 -0.47 18.28
N ILE A 143 10.25 -1.63 18.25
CA ILE A 143 8.81 -1.80 18.42
C ILE A 143 8.53 -1.83 19.92
N GLU A 144 7.86 -0.79 20.42
CA GLU A 144 7.42 -0.70 21.81
C GLU A 144 6.09 -1.42 22.00
N ILE A 145 6.04 -2.30 23.01
CA ILE A 145 4.85 -3.07 23.38
C ILE A 145 4.51 -2.71 24.83
N LEU A 146 3.35 -2.09 25.02
CA LEU A 146 2.82 -1.72 26.33
C LEU A 146 1.90 -2.82 26.84
N LYS A 147 2.06 -3.16 28.12
CA LYS A 147 1.11 -4.02 28.81
C LYS A 147 -0.16 -3.23 29.12
N GLY A 148 -1.31 -3.71 28.67
CA GLY A 148 -2.53 -2.93 28.78
C GLY A 148 -3.76 -3.57 28.17
N ASN A 149 -4.94 -3.08 28.55
CA ASN A 149 -6.17 -3.43 27.85
C ASN A 149 -6.48 -2.37 26.79
N ALA A 150 -6.51 -2.79 25.52
CA ALA A 150 -6.77 -1.92 24.37
C ALA A 150 -8.14 -1.23 24.40
N LEU A 151 -9.12 -1.75 25.16
CA LEU A 151 -10.44 -1.13 25.33
C LEU A 151 -10.43 0.01 26.37
N PHE A 152 -9.37 0.12 27.17
CA PHE A 152 -9.26 1.09 28.27
C PHE A 152 -8.09 2.06 28.06
N ILE A 153 -7.94 2.58 26.85
CA ILE A 153 -6.94 3.60 26.53
C ILE A 153 -7.45 4.97 26.97
N ASP A 154 -6.67 5.70 27.76
CA ASP A 154 -6.96 7.10 28.10
C ASP A 154 -6.62 8.00 26.91
N ASP A 155 -7.64 8.51 26.24
CA ASP A 155 -7.52 9.38 25.07
C ASP A 155 -7.31 10.87 25.41
N THR A 156 -7.21 11.21 26.70
CA THR A 156 -7.02 12.60 27.17
C THR A 156 -5.56 12.93 27.43
N LEU A 157 -4.71 11.91 27.59
CA LEU A 157 -3.30 12.02 27.97
C LEU A 157 -2.37 11.38 26.93
N GLY A 158 -1.11 11.83 26.95
CA GLY A 158 -0.03 11.25 26.16
C GLY A 158 -0.28 11.28 24.64
N GLU A 159 0.15 10.23 23.94
CA GLU A 159 0.08 10.18 22.47
C GLU A 159 -1.35 9.99 21.95
N ALA A 160 -2.18 9.28 22.71
CA ALA A 160 -3.57 9.02 22.36
C ALA A 160 -4.39 10.31 22.17
N ARG A 161 -4.00 11.38 22.86
CA ARG A 161 -4.59 12.72 22.71
C ARG A 161 -4.42 13.30 21.31
N PHE A 162 -3.29 13.03 20.65
CA PHE A 162 -3.02 13.49 19.28
C PHE A 162 -3.60 12.55 18.23
N GLY A 163 -3.84 11.29 18.60
CA GLY A 163 -4.35 10.24 17.74
C GLY A 163 -3.30 9.65 16.81
N PHE A 164 -3.72 8.70 15.99
CA PHE A 164 -2.88 7.88 15.11
C PHE A 164 -3.34 7.97 13.65
N ASP A 165 -2.39 7.86 12.73
CA ASP A 165 -2.67 7.82 11.30
C ASP A 165 -3.16 6.43 10.86
N ARG A 166 -2.69 5.38 11.53
CA ARG A 166 -2.99 3.98 11.21
C ARG A 166 -3.22 3.19 12.48
N ILE A 167 -4.31 2.43 12.55
CA ILE A 167 -4.62 1.55 13.67
C ILE A 167 -4.93 0.15 13.14
N TYR A 168 -4.30 -0.86 13.73
CA TYR A 168 -4.70 -2.25 13.52
C TYR A 168 -5.27 -2.83 14.81
N VAL A 169 -6.38 -3.57 14.71
CA VAL A 169 -6.92 -4.34 15.81
C VAL A 169 -6.78 -5.83 15.50
N GLY A 170 -6.01 -6.54 16.32
CA GLY A 170 -5.68 -7.96 16.14
C GLY A 170 -6.72 -8.95 16.70
N ALA A 171 -7.80 -8.44 17.30
CA ALA A 171 -8.85 -9.20 17.97
C ALA A 171 -10.22 -8.54 17.74
N ALA A 172 -11.29 -9.34 17.75
CA ALA A 172 -12.64 -8.85 17.46
C ALA A 172 -13.09 -7.82 18.49
N VAL A 173 -13.68 -6.75 18.01
CA VAL A 173 -14.28 -5.69 18.82
C VAL A 173 -15.79 -5.73 18.62
N GLU A 174 -16.56 -5.56 19.69
CA GLU A 174 -18.01 -5.39 19.58
C GLU A 174 -18.32 -4.01 18.96
N LYS A 175 -19.48 -3.90 18.29
CA LYS A 175 -19.92 -2.63 17.69
C LYS A 175 -20.06 -1.49 18.70
N GLU A 176 -20.32 -1.82 19.96
CA GLU A 176 -20.46 -0.87 21.04
C GLU A 176 -19.12 -0.21 21.41
N ASP A 177 -18.02 -0.94 21.28
CA ASP A 177 -16.68 -0.51 21.71
C ASP A 177 -15.85 0.11 20.58
N ILE A 178 -16.18 -0.16 19.31
CA ILE A 178 -15.40 0.31 18.15
C ILE A 178 -15.28 1.83 18.08
N GLN A 179 -16.31 2.57 18.53
CA GLN A 179 -16.29 4.03 18.51
C GLN A 179 -15.16 4.60 19.37
N GLY A 180 -14.88 4.00 20.54
CA GLY A 180 -13.79 4.44 21.42
C GLY A 180 -12.43 4.31 20.74
N ILE A 181 -12.21 3.22 20.01
CA ILE A 181 -10.98 2.98 19.26
C ILE A 181 -10.91 3.88 18.03
N ALA A 182 -11.99 4.02 17.28
CA ALA A 182 -12.06 4.87 16.08
C ALA A 182 -11.78 6.35 16.41
N ASN A 183 -12.14 6.81 17.61
CA ASN A 183 -11.85 8.17 18.08
C ASN A 183 -10.35 8.46 18.22
N LEU A 184 -9.51 7.42 18.34
CA LEU A 184 -8.05 7.54 18.36
C LEU A 184 -7.48 7.83 16.96
N LEU A 185 -8.27 7.73 15.88
CA LEU A 185 -7.81 8.09 14.54
C LEU A 185 -7.70 9.60 14.39
N ARG A 186 -6.61 10.03 13.76
CA ARG A 186 -6.51 11.37 13.18
C ARG A 186 -7.47 11.51 11.99
N PRO A 187 -7.89 12.73 11.61
CA PRO A 187 -8.54 12.95 10.34
C PRO A 187 -7.68 12.42 9.19
N GLY A 188 -8.30 11.63 8.30
CA GLY A 188 -7.64 10.86 7.25
C GLY A 188 -6.92 9.59 7.71
N GLY A 189 -7.03 9.25 8.99
CA GLY A 189 -6.49 8.02 9.53
C GLY A 189 -7.32 6.80 9.12
N ILE A 190 -6.66 5.64 9.09
CA ILE A 190 -7.27 4.36 8.70
C ILE A 190 -7.14 3.37 9.87
N LEU A 191 -8.26 2.78 10.26
CA LEU A 191 -8.32 1.65 11.19
C LEU A 191 -8.70 0.39 10.41
N VAL A 192 -7.98 -0.70 10.62
CA VAL A 192 -8.33 -2.01 10.08
C VAL A 192 -8.41 -3.01 11.21
N GLY A 193 -9.51 -3.74 11.30
CA GLY A 193 -9.70 -4.71 12.37
C GLY A 193 -11.02 -5.46 12.26
N PRO A 194 -11.16 -6.57 12.97
CA PRO A 194 -12.41 -7.31 13.03
C PRO A 194 -13.41 -6.62 13.96
N VAL A 195 -14.61 -6.35 13.44
CA VAL A 195 -15.78 -5.91 14.19
C VAL A 195 -16.83 -7.00 14.04
N ASP A 196 -17.22 -7.61 15.16
CA ASP A 196 -17.97 -8.87 15.17
C ASP A 196 -17.29 -9.97 14.31
N ASP A 197 -18.00 -10.47 13.30
CA ASP A 197 -17.56 -11.52 12.35
C ASP A 197 -17.05 -10.94 11.02
N GLU A 198 -16.74 -9.64 10.95
CA GLU A 198 -16.33 -8.95 9.72
C GLU A 198 -15.00 -8.20 9.91
N LEU A 199 -14.06 -8.38 8.97
CA LEU A 199 -12.86 -7.56 8.86
C LEU A 199 -13.27 -6.27 8.16
N VAL A 200 -13.11 -5.14 8.84
CA VAL A 200 -13.51 -3.84 8.32
C VAL A 200 -12.32 -2.90 8.17
N LYS A 201 -12.47 -1.97 7.24
CA LYS A 201 -11.65 -0.76 7.11
C LYS A 201 -12.51 0.43 7.52
N ILE A 202 -12.05 1.21 8.48
CA ILE A 202 -12.70 2.44 8.94
C ILE A 202 -11.78 3.61 8.60
N VAL A 203 -12.31 4.64 7.95
CA VAL A 203 -11.56 5.87 7.64
C VAL A 203 -12.23 7.05 8.32
N ARG A 204 -11.45 7.89 8.99
CA ARG A 204 -11.96 9.14 9.57
C ARG A 204 -11.92 10.26 8.52
N VAL A 205 -13.07 10.80 8.14
CA VAL A 205 -13.19 11.77 7.04
C VAL A 205 -13.06 13.21 7.51
N SER A 206 -13.55 13.54 8.71
CA SER A 206 -13.59 14.93 9.20
C SER A 206 -13.01 15.11 10.60
N GLN A 207 -12.70 16.36 10.95
CA GLN A 207 -12.43 16.76 12.33
C GLN A 207 -13.75 16.84 13.10
N ALA A 208 -13.77 16.37 14.34
CA ALA A 208 -14.96 16.43 15.18
C ALA A 208 -15.53 17.86 15.21
N SER A 209 -16.74 18.03 14.70
CA SER A 209 -17.44 19.30 14.76
C SER A 209 -18.06 19.44 16.17
N SER A 210 -17.51 20.33 16.99
CA SER A 210 -17.95 20.71 18.35
C SER A 210 -17.53 19.80 19.53
N PRO A 211 -17.56 20.33 20.79
CA PRO A 211 -16.96 19.67 21.95
C PRO A 211 -17.62 18.33 22.24
N ARG A 212 -16.79 17.31 22.48
CA ARG A 212 -17.18 15.95 22.85
C ARG A 212 -18.34 15.95 23.84
N PRO A 213 -19.53 15.44 23.47
CA PRO A 213 -20.59 15.19 24.44
C PRO A 213 -20.07 14.17 25.45
N GLN A 214 -20.32 14.41 26.75
CA GLN A 214 -20.13 13.38 27.77
C GLN A 214 -20.96 12.14 27.40
N PRO A 215 -20.47 10.92 27.67
CA PRO A 215 -21.20 9.71 27.31
C PRO A 215 -22.59 9.74 27.96
N PRO A 216 -23.69 9.61 27.18
CA PRO A 216 -25.01 9.51 27.77
C PRO A 216 -25.09 8.20 28.57
N ARG A 217 -25.57 8.31 29.81
CA ARG A 217 -26.00 7.14 30.60
C ARG A 217 -27.08 6.40 29.79
N SER A 218 -26.76 5.20 29.34
CA SER A 218 -27.62 4.32 28.56
C SER A 218 -29.03 4.22 29.13
N ILE A 219 -30.01 4.69 28.36
CA ILE A 219 -31.40 4.21 28.41
C ILE A 219 -31.59 3.40 27.13
N ARG A 220 -31.98 2.13 27.31
CA ARG A 220 -32.15 1.08 26.29
C ARG A 220 -32.71 1.59 24.95
N GLY A 221 -32.03 1.24 23.86
CA GLY A 221 -32.59 1.24 22.51
C GLY A 221 -31.61 1.73 21.44
N HIS A 222 -31.04 0.79 20.68
CA HIS A 222 -30.13 0.93 19.55
C HIS A 222 -28.73 1.53 19.84
N PRO A 223 -27.63 0.83 19.45
CA PRO A 223 -26.28 1.37 19.58
C PRO A 223 -26.11 2.54 18.60
N PRO A 224 -25.35 3.59 18.95
CA PRO A 224 -25.02 4.62 17.98
C PRO A 224 -24.14 3.97 16.91
N ALA A 225 -24.61 4.00 15.66
CA ALA A 225 -23.74 3.76 14.52
C ALA A 225 -22.53 4.70 14.60
N LEU A 226 -21.40 4.30 14.00
CA LEU A 226 -20.27 5.20 13.79
C LEU A 226 -20.80 6.55 13.31
N THR A 227 -20.38 7.63 13.98
CA THR A 227 -20.85 8.98 13.62
C THR A 227 -20.52 9.29 12.16
N ASN A 228 -21.20 10.27 11.56
CA ASN A 228 -20.96 10.70 10.17
C ASN A 228 -19.50 11.16 9.88
N GLU A 229 -18.63 11.18 10.88
CA GLU A 229 -17.20 11.44 10.76
C GLU A 229 -16.42 10.25 10.19
N PHE A 230 -17.00 9.05 10.15
CA PHE A 230 -16.31 7.82 9.76
C PHE A 230 -17.01 7.12 8.59
N THR A 231 -16.21 6.57 7.68
CA THR A 231 -16.68 5.61 6.67
C THR A 231 -16.22 4.22 7.06
N MET A 232 -17.05 3.22 6.81
CA MET A 232 -16.75 1.81 7.09
C MET A 232 -16.96 0.98 5.83
N GLN A 233 -15.97 0.14 5.51
CA GLN A 233 -16.00 -0.80 4.40
C GLN A 233 -15.71 -2.21 4.92
N VAL A 234 -16.57 -3.17 4.60
CA VAL A 234 -16.33 -4.59 4.89
C VAL A 234 -15.34 -5.14 3.86
N LEU A 235 -14.24 -5.71 4.35
CA LEU A 235 -13.19 -6.32 3.52
C LEU A 235 -13.42 -7.81 3.32
N SER A 236 -13.78 -8.53 4.40
CA SER A 236 -14.04 -9.97 4.37
C SER A 236 -14.76 -10.45 5.62
N GLY A 237 -15.47 -11.59 5.55
CA GLY A 237 -16.00 -12.28 6.72
C GLY A 237 -14.92 -13.13 7.41
N VAL A 238 -14.73 -12.95 8.71
CA VAL A 238 -13.66 -13.55 9.50
C VAL A 238 -14.11 -13.81 10.94
N ARG A 239 -13.59 -14.85 11.58
CA ARG A 239 -13.80 -15.06 13.03
C ARG A 239 -12.51 -14.85 13.78
N PHE A 240 -12.51 -13.86 14.66
CA PHE A 240 -11.39 -13.55 15.53
C PHE A 240 -11.73 -13.85 16.97
N VAL A 241 -10.68 -14.04 17.78
CA VAL A 241 -10.84 -14.02 19.24
C VAL A 241 -11.19 -12.59 19.64
N GLN A 242 -12.20 -12.42 20.49
CA GLN A 242 -12.65 -11.12 20.96
C GLN A 242 -11.62 -10.48 21.91
N LEU A 243 -11.52 -9.15 21.87
CA LEU A 243 -10.76 -8.40 22.87
C LEU A 243 -11.37 -8.66 24.25
N SER A 244 -10.51 -8.98 25.22
CA SER A 244 -10.98 -9.28 26.55
C SER A 244 -11.37 -7.98 27.27
N ILE A 245 -12.62 -7.93 27.74
CA ILE A 245 -13.12 -6.83 28.58
C ILE A 245 -12.43 -6.85 29.97
N SER A 246 -11.90 -8.01 30.38
CA SER A 246 -11.25 -8.20 31.69
C SER A 246 -9.80 -8.69 31.55
N PRO A 247 -8.85 -8.20 32.37
CA PRO A 247 -9.02 -7.13 33.37
C PRO A 247 -9.14 -5.73 32.73
N PRO A 248 -9.90 -4.80 33.34
CA PRO A 248 -9.97 -3.41 32.91
C PRO A 248 -8.69 -2.66 33.33
N LEU A 249 -7.61 -2.92 32.60
CA LEU A 249 -6.30 -2.32 32.85
C LEU A 249 -6.17 -1.05 32.01
N SER A 250 -6.35 0.12 32.66
CA SER A 250 -6.20 1.42 32.01
C SER A 250 -4.78 1.63 31.47
N VAL A 251 -4.69 2.21 30.27
CA VAL A 251 -3.44 2.41 29.54
C VAL A 251 -3.30 3.89 29.17
N VAL A 252 -2.21 4.50 29.62
CA VAL A 252 -1.77 5.80 29.10
C VAL A 252 -0.62 5.54 28.12
N ILE A 253 -0.83 5.92 26.85
CA ILE A 253 0.21 5.81 25.84
C ILE A 253 1.20 6.97 26.03
N PRO A 254 2.49 6.72 26.32
CA PRO A 254 3.43 7.78 26.63
C PRO A 254 3.68 8.66 25.40
N SER A 255 3.77 9.98 25.62
CA SER A 255 4.26 10.91 24.61
C SER A 255 5.79 10.84 24.57
N HIS A 256 6.38 10.61 23.39
CA HIS A 256 7.84 10.61 23.25
C HIS A 256 8.40 12.04 23.36
N VAL A 257 9.22 12.25 24.38
CA VAL A 257 9.95 13.51 24.61
C VAL A 257 11.09 13.59 23.61
N TRP A 258 11.18 14.70 22.88
CA TRP A 258 12.25 14.88 21.91
C TRP A 258 13.60 15.09 22.60
N ASP A 259 14.63 14.41 22.08
CA ASP A 259 16.03 14.66 22.41
C ASP A 259 16.96 14.45 21.18
N PRO A 260 18.20 14.97 21.20
CA PRO A 260 19.14 14.84 20.08
C PRO A 260 19.41 13.40 19.61
N SER A 261 19.38 12.41 20.50
CA SER A 261 19.72 11.02 20.17
C SER A 261 18.68 10.36 19.26
N ILE A 262 17.40 10.73 19.44
CA ILE A 262 16.27 10.20 18.67
C ILE A 262 15.81 11.16 17.56
N HIS A 263 16.48 12.30 17.37
CA HIS A 263 16.10 13.32 16.39
C HIS A 263 15.93 12.76 14.95
N HIS A 264 16.72 11.75 14.58
CA HIS A 264 16.62 11.08 13.27
C HIS A 264 15.29 10.36 13.03
N ARG A 265 14.54 10.05 14.10
CA ARG A 265 13.22 9.39 14.04
C ARG A 265 12.06 10.37 13.89
N TYR A 266 12.32 11.68 13.99
CA TYR A 266 11.28 12.70 13.87
C TYR A 266 11.00 13.05 12.40
N PRO A 267 9.78 13.51 12.07
CA PRO A 267 9.42 13.96 10.73
C PRO A 267 10.40 14.99 10.16
N GLU A 268 10.56 15.02 8.84
CA GLU A 268 11.49 15.94 8.18
C GLU A 268 11.19 17.42 8.48
N SER A 269 9.91 17.79 8.56
CA SER A 269 9.45 19.14 8.95
C SER A 269 9.98 19.54 10.33
N PHE A 270 9.90 18.64 11.30
CA PHE A 270 10.42 18.85 12.65
C PHE A 270 11.94 18.94 12.63
N ARG A 271 12.62 18.03 11.91
CA ARG A 271 14.09 18.01 11.81
C ARG A 271 14.65 19.29 11.21
N LYS A 272 14.11 19.74 10.07
CA LYS A 272 14.52 20.98 9.39
C LYS A 272 14.27 22.20 10.27
N SER A 273 13.11 22.28 10.92
CA SER A 273 12.75 23.41 11.78
C SER A 273 13.63 23.50 13.03
N CYS A 274 13.89 22.39 13.71
CA CYS A 274 14.84 22.35 14.82
C CYS A 274 16.23 22.84 14.39
N LYS A 275 16.73 22.36 13.25
CA LYS A 275 18.02 22.80 12.70
C LYS A 275 18.02 24.31 12.45
N ALA A 276 16.97 24.84 11.82
CA ALA A 276 16.86 26.28 11.57
C ALA A 276 16.85 27.09 12.87
N ILE A 277 16.03 26.70 13.85
CA ILE A 277 15.93 27.37 15.16
C ILE A 277 17.28 27.35 15.90
N LEU A 278 17.92 26.18 15.98
CA LEU A 278 19.19 26.03 16.67
C LEU A 278 20.34 26.72 15.94
N LEU A 279 20.30 26.88 14.61
CA LEU A 279 21.27 27.70 13.89
C LEU A 279 21.04 29.20 14.15
N CYS A 280 19.77 29.65 14.19
CA CYS A 280 19.44 31.04 14.52
C CYS A 280 19.89 31.44 15.94
N SER A 281 19.88 30.52 16.91
CA SER A 281 20.36 30.81 18.27
C SER A 281 21.88 31.05 18.35
N HIS A 282 22.64 30.69 17.30
CA HIS A 282 24.08 30.92 17.22
C HIS A 282 24.45 32.10 16.31
N ALA A 283 23.48 32.76 15.68
CA ALA A 283 23.75 33.92 14.82
C ALA A 283 24.20 35.12 15.68
N PRO A 284 25.34 35.78 15.37
CA PRO A 284 25.83 36.94 16.10
C PRO A 284 25.02 38.23 15.81
N MET A 285 23.74 38.12 15.46
CA MET A 285 22.90 39.28 15.17
C MET A 285 22.62 40.07 16.46
N LEU A 286 23.36 41.18 16.63
CA LEU A 286 22.96 42.30 17.48
C LEU A 286 21.65 42.87 16.94
N GLN A 287 20.53 42.52 17.58
CA GLN A 287 19.25 43.18 17.34
C GLN A 287 19.21 44.55 18.03
N PRO A 288 18.45 45.53 17.51
CA PRO A 288 18.34 46.85 18.13
C PRO A 288 17.86 46.74 19.58
N LEU A 289 18.55 47.47 20.48
CA LEU A 289 18.36 47.45 21.94
C LEU A 289 16.93 47.84 22.37
N LEU A 290 16.17 48.50 21.49
CA LEU A 290 14.81 48.94 21.73
C LEU A 290 13.93 48.54 20.53
N PRO A 291 13.00 47.59 20.69
CA PRO A 291 12.03 47.29 19.66
C PRO A 291 11.09 48.50 19.51
N ALA A 292 10.94 49.02 18.29
CA ALA A 292 9.87 49.97 18.01
C ALA A 292 8.51 49.33 18.36
N PRO A 293 7.48 50.07 18.80
CA PRO A 293 6.22 49.53 19.37
C PRO A 293 5.39 48.60 18.46
N ARG A 294 5.86 48.28 17.25
CA ARG A 294 5.23 47.39 16.27
C ARG A 294 6.23 46.47 15.54
N SER A 295 7.49 46.43 15.96
CA SER A 295 8.50 45.59 15.32
C SER A 295 8.30 44.12 15.75
N ARG A 296 8.17 43.21 14.76
CA ARG A 296 8.19 41.77 15.02
C ARG A 296 9.60 41.39 15.45
N ILE A 297 9.77 41.15 16.75
CA ILE A 297 11.04 40.66 17.30
C ILE A 297 11.17 39.19 16.92
N ASN A 298 12.28 38.82 16.28
CA ASN A 298 12.60 37.41 16.11
C ASN A 298 13.08 36.86 17.46
N ALA A 299 12.17 36.28 18.24
CA ALA A 299 12.49 35.66 19.53
C ALA A 299 13.42 34.44 19.40
N ALA A 300 13.45 33.79 18.24
CA ALA A 300 14.30 32.62 18.00
C ALA A 300 15.78 32.92 18.01
N SER A 301 16.19 34.14 17.62
CA SER A 301 17.58 34.60 17.74
C SER A 301 17.92 35.17 19.13
N LYS A 302 16.97 35.21 20.09
CA LYS A 302 17.20 35.75 21.44
C LYS A 302 17.36 34.68 22.52
N LEU A 303 16.77 33.50 22.33
CA LEU A 303 16.85 32.43 23.32
C LEU A 303 18.16 31.64 23.14
N PRO A 304 18.92 31.40 24.23
CA PRO A 304 20.07 30.52 24.19
C PRO A 304 19.70 29.12 23.69
N ARG A 305 20.65 28.45 23.04
CA ARG A 305 20.50 27.07 22.56
C ARG A 305 19.91 26.13 23.63
N ALA A 306 20.35 26.25 24.89
CA ALA A 306 19.87 25.42 25.98
C ALA A 306 18.36 25.55 26.24
N LEU A 307 17.82 26.78 26.18
CA LEU A 307 16.37 27.00 26.33
C LEU A 307 15.60 26.45 25.13
N TRP A 308 16.15 26.58 23.92
CA TRP A 308 15.53 25.97 22.74
C TRP A 308 15.48 24.44 22.83
N MET A 309 16.57 23.82 23.31
CA MET A 309 16.60 22.38 23.57
C MET A 309 15.51 21.95 24.56
N GLU A 310 15.32 22.72 25.63
CA GLU A 310 14.27 22.46 26.63
C GLU A 310 12.87 22.66 26.03
N ILE A 311 12.61 23.76 25.32
CA ILE A 311 11.33 24.00 24.66
C ILE A 311 11.00 22.86 23.69
N LEU A 312 11.94 22.49 22.82
CA LEU A 312 11.75 21.41 21.84
C LEU A 312 11.45 20.07 22.51
N SER A 313 11.98 19.80 23.71
CA SER A 313 11.70 18.57 24.44
C SER A 313 10.23 18.44 24.86
N TYR A 314 9.55 19.57 25.09
CA TYR A 314 8.11 19.59 25.40
C TYR A 314 7.20 19.58 24.17
N THR A 315 7.78 19.60 22.97
CA THR A 315 6.99 19.79 21.75
C THR A 315 6.71 18.49 21.05
N HIS A 316 5.46 18.36 20.59
CA HIS A 316 5.03 17.21 19.83
C HIS A 316 5.74 17.14 18.47
N ARG A 317 5.92 15.92 17.95
CA ARG A 317 6.59 15.67 16.65
C ARG A 317 5.98 16.44 15.47
N ASP A 318 4.69 16.75 15.57
CA ASP A 318 3.95 17.46 14.53
C ASP A 318 3.86 18.97 14.77
N TRP A 319 4.63 19.52 15.74
CA TRP A 319 4.58 20.95 16.07
C TRP A 319 4.84 21.87 14.87
N PHE A 320 5.71 21.43 13.96
CA PHE A 320 6.06 22.15 12.73
C PHE A 320 5.32 21.62 11.49
N ALA A 321 4.41 20.67 11.65
CA ALA A 321 3.55 20.25 10.56
C ALA A 321 2.49 21.32 10.33
N PRO A 322 2.22 21.73 9.08
CA PRO A 322 1.08 22.58 8.81
C PRO A 322 -0.20 21.84 9.25
N PRO A 323 -1.17 22.53 9.87
CA PRO A 323 -2.44 21.91 10.20
C PRO A 323 -3.07 21.37 8.91
N ARG A 324 -3.35 20.06 8.88
CA ARG A 324 -4.10 19.46 7.77
C ARG A 324 -5.52 20.02 7.83
N SER A 325 -5.85 20.94 6.92
CA SER A 325 -7.25 21.31 6.71
C SER A 325 -7.99 20.10 6.14
N GLU A 326 -9.25 19.93 6.53
CA GLU A 326 -10.13 18.88 5.99
C GLU A 326 -10.17 18.94 4.46
N GLU A 327 -10.20 20.16 3.90
CA GLU A 327 -10.13 20.40 2.46
C GLU A 327 -8.82 19.88 1.83
N ALA A 328 -7.67 20.12 2.44
CA ALA A 328 -6.40 19.62 1.91
C ALA A 328 -6.33 18.08 1.94
N PHE A 329 -6.90 17.47 2.98
CA PHE A 329 -7.02 16.01 3.04
C PHE A 329 -7.97 15.47 1.96
N LEU A 330 -9.16 16.04 1.82
CA LEU A 330 -10.15 15.61 0.83
C LEU A 330 -9.63 15.79 -0.61
N ARG A 331 -8.91 16.87 -0.90
CA ARG A 331 -8.26 17.07 -2.20
C ARG A 331 -7.20 16.00 -2.47
N ALA A 332 -6.29 15.77 -1.52
CA ALA A 332 -5.27 14.72 -1.67
C ALA A 332 -5.91 13.33 -1.84
N ARG A 333 -6.98 13.04 -1.10
CA ARG A 333 -7.69 11.77 -1.22
C ARG A 333 -8.42 11.62 -2.55
N LEU A 334 -9.02 12.70 -3.04
CA LEU A 334 -9.66 12.73 -4.35
C LEU A 334 -8.64 12.47 -5.46
N GLU A 335 -7.46 13.11 -5.38
CA GLU A 335 -6.36 12.88 -6.32
C GLU A 335 -5.87 11.42 -6.29
N GLU A 336 -5.69 10.84 -5.10
CA GLU A 336 -5.33 9.42 -4.93
C GLU A 336 -6.39 8.48 -5.55
N GLU A 337 -7.67 8.74 -5.30
CA GLU A 337 -8.78 7.92 -5.80
C GLU A 337 -8.91 8.03 -7.33
N GLN A 338 -8.73 9.23 -7.88
CA GLN A 338 -8.67 9.46 -9.32
C GLN A 338 -7.49 8.71 -9.95
N GLU A 339 -6.32 8.74 -9.32
CA GLU A 339 -5.17 8.00 -9.81
C GLU A 339 -5.37 6.48 -9.71
N ALA A 340 -5.96 6.00 -8.62
CA ALA A 340 -6.32 4.59 -8.45
C ALA A 340 -7.31 4.13 -9.52
N THR A 341 -8.33 4.94 -9.81
CA THR A 341 -9.31 4.69 -10.87
C THR A 341 -8.64 4.62 -12.24
N ARG A 342 -7.74 5.58 -12.54
CA ARG A 342 -6.97 5.60 -13.79
C ARG A 342 -6.07 4.36 -13.92
N ARG A 343 -5.39 3.95 -12.84
CA ARG A 343 -4.57 2.72 -12.83
C ARG A 343 -5.43 1.47 -13.03
N ALA A 344 -6.61 1.40 -12.41
CA ALA A 344 -7.53 0.28 -12.55
C ALA A 344 -8.08 0.18 -13.99
N GLN A 345 -8.40 1.33 -14.60
CA GLN A 345 -8.83 1.39 -15.99
C GLN A 345 -7.72 0.92 -16.94
N LYS A 346 -6.49 1.44 -16.79
CA LYS A 346 -5.34 0.98 -17.58
C LYS A 346 -5.07 -0.51 -17.41
N ALA A 347 -5.12 -1.02 -16.17
CA ALA A 347 -4.92 -2.44 -15.90
C ALA A 347 -6.02 -3.30 -16.56
N ARG A 348 -7.26 -2.79 -16.62
CA ARG A 348 -8.35 -3.46 -17.31
C ARG A 348 -8.10 -3.52 -18.82
N GLU A 349 -7.72 -2.41 -19.44
CA GLU A 349 -7.35 -2.35 -20.86
C GLU A 349 -6.19 -3.32 -21.18
N ASP A 350 -5.15 -3.34 -20.34
CA ASP A 350 -4.03 -4.28 -20.46
C ASP A 350 -4.48 -5.75 -20.31
N THR A 351 -5.49 -6.05 -19.49
CA THR A 351 -6.04 -7.41 -19.38
C THR A 351 -6.91 -7.80 -20.57
N GLU A 352 -7.70 -6.87 -21.09
CA GLU A 352 -8.57 -7.09 -22.26
C GLU A 352 -7.72 -7.35 -23.50
N THR A 353 -6.65 -6.56 -23.72
CA THR A 353 -5.68 -6.78 -24.79
C THR A 353 -4.98 -8.14 -24.67
N ARG A 354 -4.53 -8.53 -23.47
CA ARG A 354 -3.92 -9.86 -23.24
C ARG A 354 -4.91 -11.00 -23.44
N LEU A 355 -6.16 -10.82 -23.06
CA LEU A 355 -7.21 -11.80 -23.31
C LEU A 355 -7.44 -11.97 -24.81
N HIS A 356 -7.58 -10.87 -25.54
CA HIS A 356 -7.76 -10.88 -26.99
C HIS A 356 -6.59 -11.58 -27.72
N MET A 357 -5.35 -11.31 -27.31
CA MET A 357 -4.16 -12.01 -27.82
C MET A 357 -4.22 -13.52 -27.54
N ALA A 358 -4.60 -13.92 -26.32
CA ALA A 358 -4.74 -15.33 -25.96
C ALA A 358 -5.89 -16.03 -26.73
N GLU A 359 -6.99 -15.33 -27.02
CA GLU A 359 -8.08 -15.83 -27.84
C GLU A 359 -7.67 -16.01 -29.30
N ARG A 360 -6.93 -15.06 -29.87
CA ARG A 360 -6.30 -15.21 -31.20
C ARG A 360 -5.39 -16.42 -31.24
N GLU A 361 -4.52 -16.59 -30.25
CA GLU A 361 -3.61 -17.75 -30.18
C GLU A 361 -4.38 -19.08 -30.07
N ARG A 362 -5.42 -19.13 -29.23
CA ARG A 362 -6.34 -20.27 -29.12
C ARG A 362 -6.97 -20.61 -30.47
N ASP A 363 -7.45 -19.61 -31.20
CA ASP A 363 -8.14 -19.82 -32.48
C ASP A 363 -7.17 -20.29 -33.58
N ILE A 364 -5.92 -19.84 -33.54
CA ILE A 364 -4.82 -20.37 -34.37
C ILE A 364 -4.61 -21.85 -34.07
N TYR A 365 -4.42 -22.24 -32.80
CA TYR A 365 -4.23 -23.64 -32.42
C TYR A 365 -5.44 -24.50 -32.78
N ARG A 366 -6.65 -23.98 -32.62
CA ARG A 366 -7.89 -24.67 -33.01
C ARG A 366 -7.93 -24.92 -34.52
N THR A 367 -7.57 -23.93 -35.33
CA THR A 367 -7.53 -24.06 -36.79
C THR A 367 -6.48 -25.07 -37.24
N LEU A 368 -5.28 -25.03 -36.63
CA LEU A 368 -4.22 -26.01 -36.89
C LEU A 368 -4.66 -27.43 -36.53
N ALA A 369 -5.31 -27.62 -35.38
CA ALA A 369 -5.82 -28.92 -34.96
C ALA A 369 -6.90 -29.46 -35.92
N LEU A 370 -7.83 -28.61 -36.38
CA LEU A 370 -8.86 -29.00 -37.35
C LEU A 370 -8.27 -29.39 -38.71
N ARG A 371 -7.27 -28.65 -39.19
CA ARG A 371 -6.53 -29.00 -40.42
C ARG A 371 -5.80 -30.33 -40.27
N TRP A 372 -5.15 -30.56 -39.12
CA TRP A 372 -4.45 -31.80 -38.82
C TRP A 372 -5.42 -32.99 -38.77
N GLN A 373 -6.57 -32.83 -38.10
CA GLN A 373 -7.62 -33.85 -38.05
C GLN A 373 -8.20 -34.17 -39.44
N SER A 374 -8.41 -33.14 -40.27
CA SER A 374 -8.91 -33.32 -41.63
C SER A 374 -7.91 -34.06 -42.53
N ARG A 375 -6.61 -33.75 -42.41
CA ARG A 375 -5.54 -34.48 -43.14
C ARG A 375 -5.41 -35.93 -42.66
N LEU A 376 -5.47 -36.18 -41.35
CA LEU A 376 -5.50 -37.55 -40.83
C LEU A 376 -6.69 -38.35 -41.37
N ARG A 377 -7.90 -37.76 -41.37
CA ARG A 377 -9.10 -38.40 -41.92
C ARG A 377 -8.94 -38.73 -43.41
N ALA A 378 -8.35 -37.83 -44.20
CA ALA A 378 -8.06 -38.07 -45.61
C ALA A 378 -7.08 -39.23 -45.82
N ILE A 379 -6.01 -39.31 -45.02
CA ILE A 379 -5.05 -40.42 -45.06
C ILE A 379 -5.74 -41.74 -44.72
N THR A 380 -6.55 -41.79 -43.66
CA THR A 380 -7.32 -43.01 -43.32
C THR A 380 -8.32 -43.41 -44.40
N ARG A 381 -8.98 -42.47 -45.08
CA ARG A 381 -9.88 -42.79 -46.22
C ARG A 381 -9.13 -43.26 -47.45
N SER A 382 -7.98 -42.66 -47.75
CA SER A 382 -7.11 -43.09 -48.85
C SER A 382 -6.51 -44.46 -48.58
N GLY A 383 -6.15 -44.77 -47.34
CA GLY A 383 -5.73 -46.10 -46.90
C GLY A 383 -6.85 -47.14 -46.97
N ALA A 384 -8.09 -46.75 -46.60
CA ALA A 384 -9.27 -47.62 -46.71
C ALA A 384 -9.68 -47.89 -48.17
N ALA A 385 -9.59 -46.90 -49.07
CA ALA A 385 -9.87 -47.06 -50.51
C ALA A 385 -8.82 -47.92 -51.24
N HIS A 386 -7.60 -48.03 -50.69
CA HIS A 386 -6.59 -48.98 -51.16
C HIS A 386 -6.82 -50.42 -50.67
N LEU A 387 -7.56 -50.61 -49.58
CA LEU A 387 -7.94 -51.93 -49.07
C LEU A 387 -9.19 -52.50 -49.80
N GLU A 388 -10.05 -51.66 -50.38
CA GLU A 388 -11.20 -52.13 -51.19
C GLU A 388 -10.82 -52.59 -52.61
N ASN A 389 -9.57 -52.36 -53.07
CA ASN A 389 -9.07 -52.82 -54.37
C ASN A 389 -8.10 -54.02 -54.28
N ALA A 390 -7.96 -54.61 -53.09
CA ALA A 390 -7.20 -55.85 -52.90
C ALA A 390 -8.17 -57.04 -52.86
N ASP A 391 -8.51 -57.57 -54.03
CA ASP A 391 -9.07 -58.92 -54.15
C ASP A 391 -8.02 -59.93 -53.65
N GLY A 392 -8.30 -60.58 -52.52
CA GLY A 392 -7.49 -61.68 -52.00
C GLY A 392 -7.74 -61.97 -50.53
N ASP A 393 -8.42 -63.09 -50.28
CA ASP A 393 -8.75 -63.67 -48.96
C ASP A 393 -7.60 -63.66 -47.93
N ASP A 394 -7.73 -62.91 -46.83
CA ASP A 394 -7.20 -63.31 -45.50
C ASP A 394 -7.82 -62.44 -44.37
N PRO A 395 -8.53 -63.00 -43.36
CA PRO A 395 -9.21 -62.21 -42.34
C PRO A 395 -8.37 -62.15 -41.06
N LEU A 396 -7.41 -61.24 -40.95
CA LEU A 396 -6.82 -60.78 -39.67
C LEU A 396 -5.81 -59.64 -39.90
N ILE A 397 -6.29 -58.41 -40.17
CA ILE A 397 -5.44 -57.21 -40.10
C ILE A 397 -5.83 -56.43 -38.85
N GLY A 398 -4.99 -56.57 -37.83
CA GLY A 398 -5.12 -55.91 -36.54
C GLY A 398 -4.90 -54.40 -36.63
N VAL A 399 -5.42 -53.71 -35.63
CA VAL A 399 -5.43 -52.25 -35.46
C VAL A 399 -4.02 -51.61 -35.48
N ASP A 400 -2.95 -52.41 -35.48
CA ASP A 400 -1.55 -52.00 -35.49
C ASP A 400 -1.03 -51.54 -36.88
N ASP A 401 -1.63 -51.98 -38.00
CA ASP A 401 -1.14 -51.63 -39.35
C ASP A 401 -1.54 -50.20 -39.80
N ILE A 402 -2.67 -49.69 -39.30
CA ILE A 402 -3.11 -48.30 -39.56
C ILE A 402 -2.18 -47.30 -38.85
N SER A 403 -1.69 -47.67 -37.66
CA SER A 403 -0.70 -46.93 -36.88
C SER A 403 0.65 -46.85 -37.60
N GLN A 404 1.12 -47.96 -38.19
CA GLN A 404 2.36 -47.98 -38.97
C GLN A 404 2.25 -47.21 -40.29
N ALA A 405 1.14 -47.35 -41.04
CA ALA A 405 0.94 -46.60 -42.27
C ALA A 405 0.84 -45.07 -42.04
N ALA A 406 0.17 -44.65 -40.96
CA ALA A 406 0.13 -43.25 -40.55
C ALA A 406 1.52 -42.72 -40.13
N SER A 407 2.30 -43.55 -39.44
CA SER A 407 3.67 -43.21 -39.00
C SER A 407 4.65 -43.08 -40.17
N ILE A 408 4.53 -43.94 -41.19
CA ILE A 408 5.38 -43.90 -42.39
C ILE A 408 5.04 -42.67 -43.26
N ALA A 409 3.76 -42.32 -43.39
CA ALA A 409 3.32 -41.11 -44.11
C ALA A 409 3.79 -39.80 -43.43
N LEU A 410 3.86 -39.79 -42.09
CA LEU A 410 4.39 -38.67 -41.29
C LEU A 410 5.91 -38.46 -41.46
N VAL A 411 6.67 -39.52 -41.79
CA VAL A 411 8.13 -39.47 -41.94
C VAL A 411 8.55 -39.03 -43.36
N GLN A 412 7.70 -39.25 -44.36
CA GLN A 412 8.03 -39.03 -45.78
C GLN A 412 7.58 -37.67 -46.36
N ASP A 413 6.72 -36.91 -45.68
CA ASP A 413 6.29 -35.58 -46.13
C ASP A 413 7.15 -34.46 -45.47
N PRO A 414 7.98 -33.70 -46.23
CA PRO A 414 8.84 -32.63 -45.70
C PRO A 414 8.06 -31.51 -45.00
N SER A 415 6.78 -31.32 -45.34
CA SER A 415 5.91 -30.29 -44.77
C SER A 415 5.45 -30.60 -43.33
N LEU A 416 5.62 -31.85 -42.88
CA LEU A 416 5.28 -32.33 -41.53
C LEU A 416 6.49 -32.32 -40.57
N ARG A 417 7.69 -31.95 -41.03
CA ARG A 417 8.84 -31.69 -40.14
C ARG A 417 8.62 -30.39 -39.38
N MET A 418 9.11 -30.33 -38.13
CA MET A 418 9.12 -29.11 -37.28
C MET A 418 9.57 -27.82 -37.99
N GLY A 419 10.35 -27.93 -39.09
CA GLY A 419 10.75 -26.82 -39.94
C GLY A 419 9.62 -26.18 -40.78
N GLY A 420 8.66 -26.95 -41.30
CA GLY A 420 7.53 -26.43 -42.08
C GLY A 420 6.48 -25.74 -41.20
N LEU A 421 6.24 -26.29 -40.00
CA LEU A 421 5.45 -25.63 -38.96
C LEU A 421 6.09 -24.31 -38.52
N ARG A 422 7.43 -24.26 -38.37
CA ARG A 422 8.17 -23.03 -38.07
C ARG A 422 8.13 -21.99 -39.20
N SER A 423 8.13 -22.40 -40.47
CA SER A 423 8.04 -21.45 -41.59
C SER A 423 6.63 -20.86 -41.71
N MET A 424 5.57 -21.64 -41.51
CA MET A 424 4.20 -21.12 -41.46
C MET A 424 4.00 -20.16 -40.28
N PHE A 425 4.55 -20.48 -39.11
CA PHE A 425 4.50 -19.60 -37.94
C PHE A 425 5.20 -18.26 -38.21
N ARG A 426 6.33 -18.29 -38.94
CA ARG A 426 7.12 -17.10 -39.29
C ARG A 426 6.44 -16.24 -40.36
N GLN A 427 5.78 -16.87 -41.33
CA GLN A 427 5.06 -16.19 -42.40
C GLN A 427 3.79 -15.50 -41.87
N PHE A 428 3.09 -16.13 -40.92
CA PHE A 428 1.98 -15.48 -40.20
C PHE A 428 2.44 -14.36 -39.26
N GLN A 429 3.61 -14.49 -38.62
CA GLN A 429 4.18 -13.42 -37.80
C GLN A 429 4.54 -12.16 -38.61
N GLN A 430 4.97 -12.33 -39.87
CA GLN A 430 5.23 -11.20 -40.78
C GLN A 430 3.96 -10.50 -41.24
N ASP A 431 2.90 -11.25 -41.56
CA ASP A 431 1.59 -10.66 -41.91
C ASP A 431 1.00 -9.87 -40.72
N SER A 432 1.22 -10.31 -39.48
CA SER A 432 0.78 -9.58 -38.28
C SER A 432 1.59 -8.32 -37.96
N SER A 433 2.88 -8.23 -38.35
CA SER A 433 3.65 -6.99 -38.17
C SER A 433 3.24 -5.89 -39.15
N GLU A 434 2.77 -6.25 -40.35
CA GLU A 434 2.24 -5.29 -41.32
C GLU A 434 0.84 -4.76 -40.90
N GLU A 435 0.05 -5.56 -40.19
CA GLU A 435 -1.23 -5.11 -39.59
C GLU A 435 -1.04 -4.24 -38.32
N GLU A 436 0.01 -4.47 -37.51
CA GLU A 436 0.32 -3.60 -36.36
C GLU A 436 0.93 -2.25 -36.79
N GLU A 437 1.75 -2.19 -37.84
CA GLU A 437 2.26 -0.92 -38.38
C GLU A 437 1.11 -0.06 -38.93
N THR A 438 0.16 -0.66 -39.66
CA THR A 438 -1.00 0.06 -40.22
C THR A 438 -2.02 0.50 -39.16
N ALA A 439 -2.15 -0.22 -38.05
CA ALA A 439 -2.95 0.22 -36.90
C ALA A 439 -2.28 1.36 -36.12
N SER A 440 -0.95 1.34 -35.97
CA SER A 440 -0.20 2.42 -35.31
C SER A 440 -0.20 3.74 -36.09
N GLU A 441 -0.23 3.68 -37.42
CA GLU A 441 -0.40 4.85 -38.30
C GLU A 441 -1.83 5.42 -38.24
N ALA A 442 -2.84 4.60 -37.93
CA ALA A 442 -4.23 5.04 -37.74
C ALA A 442 -4.47 5.68 -36.36
N GLU A 443 -3.91 5.12 -35.29
CA GLU A 443 -3.97 5.72 -33.93
C GLU A 443 -3.23 7.06 -33.85
N GLY A 444 -2.07 7.19 -34.52
CA GLY A 444 -1.34 8.46 -34.61
C GLY A 444 -2.06 9.55 -35.42
N MET A 445 -3.10 9.20 -36.18
CA MET A 445 -3.95 10.15 -36.93
C MET A 445 -5.15 10.62 -36.09
N GLU A 446 -5.66 9.79 -35.18
CA GLU A 446 -6.73 10.17 -34.24
C GLU A 446 -6.22 11.08 -33.10
N ASP A 447 -4.98 10.90 -32.63
CA ASP A 447 -4.36 11.77 -31.62
C ASP A 447 -4.14 13.21 -32.14
N VAL A 448 -3.84 13.37 -33.44
CA VAL A 448 -3.66 14.68 -34.09
C VAL A 448 -5.01 15.40 -34.31
N GLU A 449 -6.10 14.65 -34.51
CA GLU A 449 -7.45 15.24 -34.57
C GLU A 449 -7.99 15.62 -33.18
N GLN A 450 -7.60 14.93 -32.11
CA GLN A 450 -7.95 15.29 -30.73
C GLN A 450 -7.19 16.53 -30.23
N GLU A 451 -5.88 16.66 -30.50
CA GLU A 451 -5.12 17.88 -30.18
C GLU A 451 -5.66 19.12 -30.94
N ALA A 452 -6.10 18.94 -32.19
CA ALA A 452 -6.71 20.01 -32.98
C ALA A 452 -8.10 20.43 -32.46
N MET A 453 -8.84 19.55 -31.77
CA MET A 453 -10.12 19.89 -31.15
C MET A 453 -9.94 20.63 -29.80
N GLU A 454 -8.93 20.27 -28.99
CA GLU A 454 -8.63 20.98 -27.73
C GLU A 454 -8.13 22.43 -27.95
N GLU A 455 -7.40 22.71 -29.03
CA GLU A 455 -7.01 24.10 -29.37
C GLU A 455 -8.21 24.97 -29.81
N THR A 456 -9.27 24.37 -30.35
CA THR A 456 -10.48 25.13 -30.77
C THR A 456 -11.44 25.42 -29.62
N GLU A 457 -11.48 24.60 -28.56
CA GLU A 457 -12.30 24.90 -27.38
C GLU A 457 -11.67 26.00 -26.50
N ASN A 458 -10.34 26.07 -26.39
CA ASN A 458 -9.64 27.12 -25.63
C ASN A 458 -9.72 28.52 -26.26
N ALA A 459 -10.07 28.63 -27.55
CA ALA A 459 -10.26 29.92 -28.23
C ALA A 459 -11.67 30.52 -28.03
N SER A 460 -12.60 29.79 -27.41
CA SER A 460 -14.01 30.18 -27.30
C SER A 460 -14.46 30.71 -25.92
N GLN A 461 -13.58 30.73 -24.92
CA GLN A 461 -13.85 31.27 -23.57
C GLN A 461 -13.24 32.66 -23.31
N GLY A 462 -13.04 33.45 -24.37
CA GLY A 462 -12.33 34.74 -24.30
C GLY A 462 -13.16 35.96 -24.73
N SER A 463 -14.43 36.08 -24.33
CA SER A 463 -15.17 37.34 -24.51
C SER A 463 -16.43 37.41 -23.65
N GLU A 464 -16.37 38.13 -22.53
CA GLU A 464 -17.39 39.09 -22.07
C GLU A 464 -17.07 39.55 -20.63
N GLU A 465 -16.71 40.82 -20.49
CA GLU A 465 -17.24 41.80 -19.51
C GLU A 465 -16.20 42.89 -19.21
N THR A 466 -16.36 44.00 -19.91
CA THR A 466 -15.85 45.32 -19.53
C THR A 466 -16.99 46.11 -18.91
N GLU A 467 -16.87 46.58 -17.66
CA GLU A 467 -17.34 47.93 -17.30
C GLU A 467 -16.69 48.48 -16.00
N SER A 468 -15.93 49.56 -16.17
CA SER A 468 -15.96 50.81 -15.41
C SER A 468 -15.79 50.81 -13.87
N THR A 469 -14.65 51.35 -13.41
CA THR A 469 -14.66 52.60 -12.59
C THR A 469 -13.26 53.25 -12.54
N MET A 470 -13.22 54.53 -12.93
CA MET A 470 -12.06 55.43 -12.85
C MET A 470 -11.87 55.99 -11.42
N ALA A 471 -10.62 56.21 -10.97
CA ALA A 471 -10.11 57.55 -10.63
C ALA A 471 -8.65 57.56 -10.09
N ALA A 472 -7.84 58.40 -10.75
CA ALA A 472 -6.81 59.30 -10.21
C ALA A 472 -5.42 58.76 -9.73
N SER A 473 -4.44 58.87 -10.65
CA SER A 473 -3.01 59.23 -10.43
C SER A 473 -2.88 60.76 -10.08
N PRO A 474 -1.70 61.39 -9.80
CA PRO A 474 -0.31 61.06 -10.18
C PRO A 474 0.80 61.54 -9.17
N PRO A 475 2.09 61.81 -9.53
CA PRO A 475 3.14 60.90 -10.03
C PRO A 475 4.55 61.11 -9.38
N ALA A 476 5.57 60.46 -9.98
CA ALA A 476 7.03 60.72 -9.95
C ALA A 476 7.83 59.93 -8.88
N SER A 477 9.04 59.40 -9.12
CA SER A 477 10.00 59.45 -10.22
C SER A 477 10.98 58.26 -10.08
N SER A 478 11.38 57.65 -11.20
CA SER A 478 12.42 56.62 -11.27
C SER A 478 13.74 57.24 -11.72
N GLN A 479 14.77 57.18 -10.88
CA GLN A 479 16.18 57.23 -11.29
C GLN A 479 16.84 55.92 -10.91
N GLY A 480 17.36 55.22 -11.92
CA GLY A 480 18.19 54.04 -11.75
C GLY A 480 19.62 54.41 -11.36
N ILE A 481 20.25 53.57 -10.56
CA ILE A 481 21.71 53.49 -10.42
C ILE A 481 22.08 52.01 -10.25
N GLU A 482 22.82 51.50 -11.23
CA GLU A 482 23.61 50.27 -11.15
C GLU A 482 24.73 50.42 -10.09
N ALA A 483 24.98 49.38 -9.30
CA ALA A 483 26.26 49.24 -8.62
C ALA A 483 26.68 47.77 -8.51
N ARG A 484 27.75 47.47 -9.25
CA ARG A 484 28.59 46.27 -9.18
C ARG A 484 29.04 45.98 -7.74
N SER A 485 28.90 44.74 -7.30
CA SER A 485 29.54 44.21 -6.10
C SER A 485 30.71 43.32 -6.51
N GLN A 486 31.93 43.83 -6.31
CA GLN A 486 33.18 43.08 -6.40
C GLN A 486 33.29 42.08 -5.24
N ALA A 487 33.65 40.85 -5.58
CA ALA A 487 34.10 39.84 -4.63
C ALA A 487 35.39 40.29 -3.94
N ARG A 488 35.44 40.19 -2.61
CA ARG A 488 36.68 40.08 -1.85
C ARG A 488 36.56 38.97 -0.81
N THR A 489 37.23 37.88 -1.16
CA THR A 489 37.81 36.86 -0.28
C THR A 489 38.60 37.52 0.85
N VAL A 490 38.30 37.19 2.11
CA VAL A 490 39.33 37.09 3.16
C VAL A 490 38.91 35.99 4.14
N SER A 491 39.83 35.06 4.33
CA SER A 491 39.84 33.94 5.26
C SER A 491 39.90 34.39 6.72
N PHE A 492 39.20 33.69 7.61
CA PHE A 492 39.76 32.95 8.75
C PHE A 492 38.72 31.96 9.28
#